data_AF-A0A9E2QCF0-F1
#
_entry.id   AF-A0A9E2QCF0-F1
#
_cell.length_a   1.000
_cell.length_b   1.000
_cell.length_c   1.000
_cell.angle_alpha   90.00
_cell.angle_beta   90.00
_cell.angle_gamma   90.00
#
_symmetry.space_group_name_H-M   'P 1'
#
loop_
_entity.id
_entity.type
_entity.pdbx_description
1 polymer ?
#
loop_
_entity_poly.entity_id
_entity_poly.type
_entity_poly.pdbx_seq_one_letter_code
_entity_poly.pdbx_strand_id
1 'polypeptide(L)' 'MRTCPQPIIAAVHGPAMGAGLSFALASDVRLTSVDSMFCAQA' A
#
# COMPACT_ATOMS: atom_id res chain seq x y z
N MET A 1 -8.40 6.33 7.08
CA MET A 1 -6.96 6.32 7.40
C MET A 1 -6.48 7.67 7.88
N ARG A 2 -6.75 8.78 7.19
CA ARG A 2 -6.23 10.10 7.57
C ARG A 2 -6.65 10.64 8.95
N THR A 3 -7.67 10.06 9.58
CA THR A 3 -8.12 10.41 10.94
C THR A 3 -7.64 9.42 12.00
N CYS A 4 -6.91 8.37 11.61
CA CYS A 4 -6.33 7.44 12.56
C CYS A 4 -5.23 8.16 13.35
N PRO A 5 -5.27 8.16 14.70
CA PRO A 5 -4.26 8.85 15.50
C PRO A 5 -2.90 8.15 15.48
N GLN A 6 -2.88 6.86 15.11
CA GLN A 6 -1.66 6.06 14.95
C GLN A 6 -1.25 6.02 13.46
N PRO A 7 0.06 6.03 13.16
CA PRO A 7 0.55 5.89 11.79
C PRO A 7 0.24 4.51 11.23
N ILE A 8 -0.09 4.46 9.95
CA ILE A 8 -0.44 3.23 9.23
C ILE A 8 0.70 2.88 8.29
N ILE A 9 1.24 1.67 8.47
CA ILE A 9 2.34 1.15 7.65
C ILE A 9 1.80 -0.01 6.80
N ALA A 10 1.86 0.15 5.47
CA ALA A 10 1.53 -0.93 4.54
C ALA A 10 2.80 -1.72 4.21
N ALA A 11 2.90 -2.95 4.72
CA ALA A 11 3.92 -3.91 4.32
C ALA A 11 3.44 -4.67 3.05
N VAL A 12 4.07 -4.40 1.91
CA VAL A 12 3.68 -4.94 0.60
C VAL A 12 4.70 -5.97 0.13
N HIS A 13 4.21 -7.12 -0.30
CA HIS A 13 4.96 -8.19 -0.94
C HIS A 13 4.20 -8.66 -2.18
N GLY A 14 4.85 -8.76 -3.33
CA GLY A 14 4.20 -9.02 -4.60
C GLY A 14 3.30 -7.86 -5.12
N PRO A 15 2.30 -8.16 -5.97
CA PRO A 15 1.48 -7.15 -6.61
C PRO A 15 0.45 -6.50 -5.69
N ALA A 16 0.48 -5.16 -5.63
CA ALA A 16 -0.59 -4.33 -5.10
C ALA A 16 -1.41 -3.72 -6.25
N MET A 17 -2.63 -4.25 -6.44
CA MET A 17 -3.58 -3.81 -7.47
C MET A 17 -4.97 -3.58 -6.88
N GLY A 18 -5.80 -2.78 -7.55
CA GLY A 18 -7.18 -2.51 -7.15
C GLY A 18 -7.29 -1.99 -5.71
N ALA A 19 -8.06 -2.67 -4.87
CA ALA A 19 -8.22 -2.30 -3.46
C ALA A 19 -6.90 -2.37 -2.67
N GLY A 20 -6.01 -3.32 -2.99
CA GLY A 20 -4.70 -3.44 -2.36
C GLY A 20 -3.79 -2.24 -2.68
N LEU A 21 -3.84 -1.74 -3.92
CA LEU A 21 -3.17 -0.50 -4.30
C LEU A 21 -3.76 0.70 -3.56
N SER A 22 -5.09 0.82 -3.53
CA SER A 22 -5.78 1.92 -2.83
C SER A 22 -5.44 1.95 -1.35
N PHE A 23 -5.39 0.78 -0.69
CA PHE A 23 -4.97 0.65 0.70
C PHE A 23 -3.52 1.10 0.91
N ALA A 24 -2.59 0.62 0.07
CA ALA A 24 -1.19 1.02 0.16
C ALA A 24 -1.00 2.53 -0.08
N LEU A 25 -1.78 3.15 -0.96
CA LEU A 25 -1.75 4.60 -1.21
C LEU A 25 -2.39 5.41 -0.08
N ALA A 26 -3.36 4.84 0.65
CA ALA A 26 -4.00 5.48 1.79
C ALA A 26 -3.14 5.42 3.09
N SER A 27 -2.16 4.51 3.14
CA SER A 27 -1.20 4.41 4.25
C SER A 27 -0.17 5.54 4.25
N ASP A 28 0.38 5.86 5.43
CA ASP A 28 1.38 6.91 5.60
C ASP A 28 2.74 6.47 5.05
N VAL A 29 3.11 5.21 5.28
CA VAL A 29 4.38 4.61 4.86
C VAL A 29 4.14 3.27 4.18
N ARG A 30 4.85 3.05 3.06
CA ARG A 30 4.87 1.75 2.36
C ARG A 30 6.24 1.10 2.55
N LEU A 31 6.23 -0.09 3.15
CA LEU A 31 7.39 -0.97 3.30
C LEU A 31 7.28 -2.05 2.22
N THR A 32 8.14 -2.02 1.21
CA THR A 32 7.97 -2.87 0.02
C THR A 32 9.09 -3.90 -0.07
N SER A 33 8.75 -5.12 -0.47
CA SER A 33 9.75 -6.09 -0.91
C SER A 33 10.33 -5.68 -2.27
N VAL A 34 11.49 -6.23 -2.63
CA VAL A 34 12.15 -5.98 -3.92
C VAL A 34 11.32 -6.45 -5.12
N ASP A 35 10.42 -7.40 -4.92
CA ASP A 35 9.52 -7.92 -5.96
C ASP A 35 8.19 -7.15 -6.07
N SER A 36 7.97 -6.15 -5.21
CA SER A 36 6.67 -5.47 -5.14
C SER A 36 6.39 -4.65 -6.38
N MET A 37 5.16 -4.79 -6.91
CA MET A 37 4.68 -4.02 -8.07
C MET A 37 3.38 -3.31 -7.74
N PHE A 38 3.25 -2.05 -8.14
CA PHE A 38 2.06 -1.24 -7.93
C PHE A 38 1.43 -0.94 -9.28
N CYS A 39 0.20 -1.40 -9.51
CA CYS A 39 -0.46 -1.23 -10.80
C CYS A 39 -1.89 -0.71 -10.63
N ALA A 40 -2.16 0.45 -11.25
CA ALA A 40 -3.47 1.09 -11.20
C ALA A 40 -4.49 0.47 -12.17
N GLN A 41 -4.02 -0.25 -13.18
CA GLN A 41 -4.85 -0.80 -14.24
C GLN A 41 -4.15 -2.01 -14.89
N ALA A 42 -4.87 -3.11 -15.07
CA ALA A 42 -4.38 -4.25 -15.85
C ALA A 42 -4.45 -3.98 -17.35
#